data_AF-A0AAQ3NSE9-F1
#
_entry.id   AF-A0AAQ3NSE9-F1
#
_cell.length_a   1.000
_cell.length_b   1.000
_cell.length_c   1.000
_cell.angle_alpha   90.00
_cell.angle_beta   90.00
_cell.angle_gamma   90.00
#
_symmetry.space_group_name_H-M   'P 1'
#
loop_
_entity.id
_entity.type
_entity.pdbx_description
1 polymer ?
#
loop_
_entity_poly.entity_id
_entity_poly.type
_entity_poly.pdbx_seq_one_letter_code
_entity_poly.pdbx_strand_id
1 'polypeptide(L)'
;MWPFKRRGGSGFSWSSTAEEVTLGIDATALTAIVTAVVFVERRTGASSGIGAETARVLALRGVHVIMGVIDMMDAFNVKDSILKQIPTAKVDVMKLDLSSMASVHHFADEFNSTSLPLNILM
;
A
#
# COMPACT_ATOMS: atom_id res chain seq x y z
N MET A 1 -12.97 -24.05 -17.62
CA MET A 1 -13.62 -22.74 -17.37
C MET A 1 -14.89 -22.98 -16.57
N TRP A 2 -14.97 -22.46 -15.33
CA TRP A 2 -16.12 -22.64 -14.43
C TRP A 2 -17.16 -21.51 -14.69
N PRO A 3 -18.48 -21.76 -14.80
CA PRO A 3 -19.40 -20.85 -15.50
C PRO A 3 -20.15 -19.85 -14.59
N PHE A 4 -19.58 -19.42 -13.47
CA PHE A 4 -20.28 -18.48 -12.56
C PHE A 4 -19.41 -17.29 -12.14
N LYS A 5 -19.29 -16.32 -13.05
CA LYS A 5 -18.90 -14.94 -12.74
C LYS A 5 -20.12 -14.18 -12.21
N ARG A 6 -20.71 -14.61 -11.08
CA ARG A 6 -21.82 -13.88 -10.46
C ARG A 6 -21.25 -12.69 -9.68
N ARG A 7 -21.67 -11.48 -10.02
CA ARG A 7 -21.40 -10.26 -9.25
C ARG A 7 -22.24 -10.31 -7.96
N GLY A 8 -21.64 -9.98 -6.83
CA GLY A 8 -22.33 -9.88 -5.54
C GLY A 8 -23.20 -8.61 -5.45
N GLY A 9 -23.87 -8.40 -4.32
CA GLY A 9 -24.70 -7.21 -4.08
C GLY A 9 -23.95 -5.87 -4.14
N SER A 10 -22.62 -5.89 -4.06
CA SER A 10 -21.74 -4.72 -4.25
C SER A 10 -21.45 -4.40 -5.73
N GLY A 11 -21.90 -5.22 -6.68
CA GLY A 11 -21.57 -5.07 -8.11
C GLY A 11 -20.19 -5.63 -8.50
N PHE A 12 -19.36 -6.02 -7.53
CA PHE A 12 -18.04 -6.62 -7.75
C PHE A 12 -18.07 -8.14 -7.59
N SER A 13 -17.06 -8.82 -8.14
CA SER A 13 -16.89 -10.28 -8.02
C SER A 13 -15.49 -10.61 -7.49
N TRP A 14 -15.25 -11.86 -7.08
CA TRP A 14 -13.91 -12.32 -6.67
C TRP A 14 -12.82 -12.12 -7.75
N SER A 15 -13.24 -11.92 -9.02
CA SER A 15 -12.34 -11.64 -10.15
C SER A 15 -12.13 -10.16 -10.46
N SER A 16 -12.78 -9.25 -9.70
CA SER A 16 -12.62 -7.81 -9.90
C SER A 16 -11.26 -7.34 -9.37
N THR A 17 -10.58 -6.49 -10.14
CA THR A 17 -9.26 -6.00 -9.75
C THR A 17 -9.36 -4.86 -8.74
N ALA A 18 -8.31 -4.63 -7.96
CA ALA A 18 -8.25 -3.51 -7.03
C ALA A 18 -8.39 -2.15 -7.74
N GLU A 19 -7.93 -2.05 -8.98
CA GLU A 19 -8.17 -0.88 -9.82
C GLU A 19 -9.65 -0.71 -10.16
N GLU A 20 -10.31 -1.78 -10.63
CA GLU A 20 -11.73 -1.76 -10.99
C GLU A 20 -12.62 -1.34 -9.81
N VAL A 21 -12.31 -1.83 -8.61
CA VAL A 21 -13.06 -1.51 -7.39
C VAL A 21 -12.88 -0.06 -6.97
N THR A 22 -11.73 0.55 -7.28
CA THR A 22 -11.41 1.92 -6.89
C THR A 22 -11.65 2.95 -8.00
N LEU A 23 -12.18 2.54 -9.16
CA LEU A 23 -12.44 3.43 -10.29
C LEU A 23 -13.35 4.60 -9.87
N GLY A 24 -12.91 5.83 -10.18
CA GLY A 24 -13.67 7.06 -9.91
C GLY A 24 -13.50 7.63 -8.49
N ILE A 25 -12.70 7.00 -7.63
CA ILE A 25 -12.40 7.52 -6.29
C ILE A 25 -11.20 8.48 -6.40
N ASP A 26 -11.37 9.72 -5.93
CA ASP A 26 -10.27 10.65 -5.68
C ASP A 26 -10.02 10.72 -4.17
N ALA A 27 -8.81 10.37 -3.77
CA ALA A 27 -8.39 10.30 -2.37
C ALA A 27 -7.12 11.12 -2.12
N THR A 28 -6.90 12.17 -2.95
CA THR A 28 -5.69 13.02 -2.90
C THR A 28 -5.44 13.70 -1.55
N ALA A 29 -6.48 13.91 -0.74
CA ALA A 29 -6.39 14.52 0.58
C ALA A 29 -6.17 13.51 1.73
N LEU A 30 -6.07 12.21 1.42
CA LEU A 30 -5.93 11.18 2.44
C LEU A 30 -4.47 10.73 2.58
N THR A 31 -4.08 10.40 3.82
CA THR A 31 -2.81 9.71 4.10
C THR A 31 -3.11 8.29 4.58
N ALA A 32 -2.37 7.33 4.05
CA ALA A 32 -2.43 5.93 4.46
C ALA A 32 -1.06 5.43 4.90
N ILE A 33 -1.01 4.77 6.05
CA ILE A 33 0.16 3.99 6.47
C ILE A 33 -0.11 2.53 6.12
N VAL A 34 0.82 1.92 5.37
CA VAL A 34 0.79 0.51 5.00
C VAL A 34 2.02 -0.17 5.59
N THR A 35 1.80 -0.99 6.62
CA THR A 35 2.85 -1.63 7.43
C THR A 35 3.37 -2.95 6.85
N ALA A 36 2.70 -3.48 5.82
CA ALA A 36 2.99 -4.78 5.21
C ALA A 36 3.52 -4.67 3.77
N VAL A 37 4.36 -3.67 3.49
CA VAL A 37 5.01 -3.55 2.19
C VAL A 37 6.40 -4.19 2.30
N VAL A 38 6.53 -5.44 1.82
CA VAL A 38 7.72 -6.09 1.22
C VAL A 38 7.80 -7.58 1.59
N PHE A 39 7.80 -8.40 0.54
CA PHE A 39 8.62 -9.61 0.39
C PHE A 39 9.00 -9.69 -1.09
N VAL A 40 10.23 -9.33 -1.47
CA VAL A 40 10.76 -9.60 -2.83
C VAL A 40 11.38 -10.99 -2.83
N GLU A 41 10.62 -12.03 -2.47
CA GLU A 41 11.04 -13.39 -2.79
C GLU A 41 10.48 -13.81 -4.15
N ARG A 42 11.39 -13.78 -5.11
CA ARG A 42 11.25 -14.25 -6.49
C ARG A 42 11.18 -15.79 -6.59
N ARG A 43 10.68 -16.47 -5.56
CA ARG A 43 10.54 -17.93 -5.53
C ARG A 43 9.16 -18.33 -5.03
N THR A 44 8.45 -19.01 -5.93
CA THR A 44 7.31 -19.89 -5.66
C THR A 44 6.09 -19.22 -5.01
N GLY A 45 5.26 -18.62 -5.85
CA GLY A 45 3.79 -18.63 -5.76
C GLY A 45 3.14 -18.36 -4.40
N ALA A 46 2.42 -17.22 -4.33
CA ALA A 46 1.39 -16.90 -3.34
C ALA A 46 1.90 -16.36 -1.99
N SER A 47 2.19 -15.05 -1.92
CA SER A 47 1.87 -14.18 -0.77
C SER A 47 2.44 -12.76 -0.91
N SER A 48 3.46 -12.53 -1.75
CA SER A 48 4.02 -11.20 -2.00
C SER A 48 3.15 -10.40 -2.99
N GLY A 49 2.28 -9.53 -2.48
CA GLY A 49 1.51 -8.67 -3.39
C GLY A 49 0.46 -7.78 -2.76
N ILE A 50 -0.14 -8.15 -1.63
CA ILE A 50 -1.28 -7.37 -1.12
C ILE A 50 -0.82 -5.98 -0.67
N GLY A 51 0.19 -5.87 0.20
CA GLY A 51 0.67 -4.55 0.64
C GLY A 51 1.23 -3.69 -0.50
N ALA A 52 1.97 -4.30 -1.43
CA ALA A 52 2.55 -3.60 -2.58
C ALA A 52 1.46 -3.15 -3.59
N GLU A 53 0.50 -4.02 -3.90
CA GLU A 53 -0.62 -3.71 -4.79
C GLU A 53 -1.57 -2.70 -4.15
N THR A 54 -1.84 -2.81 -2.85
CA THR A 54 -2.62 -1.84 -2.10
C THR A 54 -1.92 -0.48 -2.09
N ALA A 55 -0.62 -0.41 -1.80
CA ALA A 55 0.15 0.82 -1.88
C ALA A 55 0.11 1.43 -3.29
N ARG A 56 0.24 0.61 -4.33
CA ARG A 56 0.15 1.02 -5.74
C ARG A 56 -1.22 1.59 -6.08
N VAL A 57 -2.30 0.93 -5.69
CA VAL A 57 -3.68 1.36 -5.99
C VAL A 57 -4.06 2.59 -5.17
N LEU A 58 -3.65 2.69 -3.92
CA LEU A 58 -3.85 3.90 -3.11
C LEU A 58 -3.11 5.09 -3.72
N ALA A 59 -1.84 4.89 -4.10
CA ALA A 59 -1.05 5.90 -4.80
C ALA A 59 -1.68 6.32 -6.15
N LEU A 60 -2.28 5.36 -6.88
CA LEU A 60 -3.01 5.64 -8.13
C LEU A 60 -4.22 6.55 -7.91
N ARG A 61 -4.85 6.50 -6.74
CA ARG A 61 -5.97 7.38 -6.36
C ARG A 61 -5.52 8.68 -5.68
N GLY A 62 -4.22 8.97 -5.69
CA GLY A 62 -3.65 10.22 -5.17
C GLY A 62 -3.37 10.21 -3.65
N VAL A 63 -3.66 9.11 -2.96
CA VAL A 63 -3.38 8.97 -1.52
C VAL A 63 -1.90 9.13 -1.27
N HIS A 64 -1.54 9.84 -0.20
CA HIS A 64 -0.18 9.86 0.30
C HIS A 64 0.07 8.57 1.08
N VAL A 65 0.87 7.68 0.50
CA VAL A 65 1.15 6.37 1.10
C VAL A 65 2.48 6.42 1.84
N ILE A 66 2.47 6.01 3.10
CA ILE A 66 3.67 5.81 3.91
C ILE A 66 3.84 4.31 4.12
N MET A 67 4.92 3.78 3.57
CA MET A 67 5.26 2.36 3.65
C MET A 67 6.12 2.15 4.89
N GLY A 68 5.54 1.50 5.90
CA GLY A 68 6.26 1.06 7.10
C GLY A 68 6.95 -0.26 6.82
N VAL A 69 8.29 -0.29 6.85
CA VAL A 69 9.08 -1.46 6.44
C VAL A 69 10.22 -1.76 7.39
N ILE A 70 10.61 -3.03 7.50
CA ILE A 70 11.81 -3.44 8.24
C ILE A 70 13.05 -3.23 7.38
N ASP A 71 12.99 -3.68 6.12
CA ASP A 71 14.06 -3.53 5.12
C ASP A 71 13.77 -2.36 4.17
N MET A 72 14.59 -1.32 4.27
CA MET A 72 14.46 -0.12 3.45
C MET A 72 14.80 -0.38 1.97
N MET A 73 15.73 -1.29 1.68
CA MET A 73 16.25 -1.50 0.33
C MET A 73 15.18 -2.06 -0.59
N ASP A 74 14.48 -3.09 -0.13
CA ASP A 74 13.37 -3.68 -0.86
C ASP A 74 12.20 -2.71 -0.99
N ALA A 75 11.96 -1.89 0.03
CA ALA A 75 10.89 -0.88 -0.01
C ALA A 75 11.18 0.22 -1.03
N PHE A 76 12.45 0.62 -1.20
CA PHE A 76 12.84 1.53 -2.28
C PHE A 76 12.62 0.92 -3.66
N ASN A 77 12.86 -0.39 -3.84
CA ASN A 77 12.55 -1.06 -5.11
C ASN A 77 11.04 -1.04 -5.42
N VAL A 78 10.19 -1.23 -4.41
CA VAL A 78 8.73 -1.12 -4.56
C VAL A 78 8.32 0.32 -4.86
N LYS A 79 8.85 1.30 -4.12
CA LYS A 79 8.60 2.73 -4.36
C LYS A 79 8.98 3.13 -5.80
N ASP A 80 10.15 2.72 -6.27
CA ASP A 80 10.62 2.98 -7.64
C ASP A 80 9.71 2.33 -8.68
N SER A 81 9.27 1.09 -8.43
CA SER A 81 8.32 0.39 -9.30
C SER A 81 6.97 1.08 -9.38
N ILE A 82 6.48 1.64 -8.26
CA ILE A 82 5.24 2.43 -8.22
C ILE A 82 5.43 3.76 -8.96
N LEU A 83 6.51 4.49 -8.70
CA LEU A 83 6.80 5.77 -9.35
C LEU A 83 6.98 5.64 -10.87
N LYS A 84 7.56 4.52 -11.34
CA LYS A 84 7.65 4.21 -12.78
C LYS A 84 6.28 4.05 -13.44
N GLN A 85 5.30 3.52 -12.71
CA GLN A 85 3.92 3.37 -13.20
C GLN A 85 3.12 4.66 -13.03
N ILE A 86 3.35 5.39 -11.94
CA ILE A 86 2.58 6.58 -11.53
C ILE A 86 3.58 7.66 -11.08
N PRO A 87 4.07 8.51 -12.01
CA PRO A 87 5.07 9.53 -11.69
C PRO A 87 4.60 10.59 -10.68
N THR A 88 3.29 10.76 -10.52
CA THR A 88 2.68 11.73 -9.59
C THR A 88 2.39 11.13 -8.21
N ALA A 89 2.72 9.86 -7.98
CA ALA A 89 2.44 9.17 -6.72
C ALA A 89 3.25 9.76 -5.56
N LYS A 90 2.56 9.98 -4.42
CA LYS A 90 3.19 10.41 -3.16
C LYS A 90 3.41 9.17 -2.30
N VAL A 91 4.62 8.64 -2.34
CA VAL A 91 5.00 7.45 -1.58
C VAL A 91 6.26 7.72 -0.77
N ASP A 92 6.16 7.59 0.55
CA ASP A 92 7.28 7.67 1.47
C ASP A 92 7.55 6.32 2.11
N VAL A 93 8.80 6.11 2.50
CA VAL A 93 9.26 4.87 3.14
C VAL A 93 9.83 5.24 4.48
N MET A 94 9.31 4.59 5.52
CA MET A 94 9.71 4.82 6.90
C MET A 94 10.00 3.48 7.55
N LYS A 95 11.03 3.46 8.39
CA LYS A 95 11.42 2.22 9.07
C LYS A 95 10.42 1.90 10.17
N LEU A 96 9.84 0.71 10.14
CA LEU A 96 8.91 0.21 11.14
C LEU A 96 9.15 -1.27 11.38
N ASP A 97 9.51 -1.59 12.63
CA ASP A 97 9.55 -2.95 13.13
C ASP A 97 8.46 -3.15 14.19
N LEU A 98 7.40 -3.86 13.81
CA LEU A 98 6.26 -4.16 14.69
C LEU A 98 6.61 -5.13 15.83
N SER A 99 7.75 -5.82 15.76
CA SER A 99 8.21 -6.70 16.84
C SER A 99 8.83 -5.92 18.01
N SER A 100 9.16 -4.63 17.81
CA SER A 100 9.82 -3.78 18.80
C SER A 100 8.99 -2.52 19.09
N MET A 101 8.48 -2.41 20.32
CA MET A 101 7.75 -1.20 20.75
C MET A 101 8.60 0.07 20.63
N ALA A 102 9.91 -0.01 20.84
CA ALA A 102 10.80 1.14 20.65
C ALA A 102 10.81 1.63 19.19
N SER A 103 10.75 0.71 18.22
CA SER A 103 10.63 1.08 16.80
C SER A 103 9.26 1.68 16.49
N VAL A 104 8.19 1.15 17.09
CA VAL A 104 6.83 1.70 16.91
C VAL A 104 6.74 3.12 17.44
N HIS A 105 7.31 3.39 18.63
CA HIS A 105 7.37 4.74 19.19
C HIS A 105 8.16 5.70 18.30
N HIS A 106 9.36 5.30 17.85
CA HIS A 106 10.17 6.12 16.95
C HIS A 106 9.44 6.42 15.64
N PHE A 107 8.79 5.43 15.05
CA PHE A 107 7.99 5.61 13.84
C PHE A 107 6.81 6.57 14.06
N ALA A 108 6.12 6.45 15.19
CA ALA A 108 5.01 7.35 15.52
C ALA A 108 5.48 8.79 15.71
N ASP A 109 6.63 9.01 16.37
CA ASP A 109 7.21 10.34 16.54
C ASP A 109 7.65 10.94 15.19
N GLU A 110 8.30 10.14 14.36
CA GLU A 110 8.70 10.53 13.01
C GLU A 110 7.47 10.87 12.14
N PHE A 111 6.42 10.04 12.19
CA PHE A 111 5.18 10.29 11.47
C PHE A 111 4.49 11.56 11.97
N ASN A 112 4.41 11.78 13.29
CA ASN A 112 3.83 12.98 13.87
C ASN A 112 4.59 14.25 13.43
N SER A 113 5.91 14.15 13.23
CA SER A 113 6.73 15.26 12.72
C SER A 113 6.39 15.68 11.29
N THR A 114 5.80 14.78 10.48
CA THR A 114 5.37 15.09 9.11
C THR A 114 4.14 16.00 9.08
N SER A 115 3.43 16.16 10.20
CA SER A 115 2.16 16.91 10.31
C SER A 115 1.06 16.45 9.34
N LEU A 116 1.15 15.20 8.85
CA LEU A 116 0.16 14.61 7.97
C LEU A 116 -1.01 14.01 8.77
N PRO A 117 -2.26 14.14 8.29
CA PRO A 117 -3.40 13.50 8.93
C PRO A 117 -3.38 12.00 8.66
N LEU A 118 -3.43 11.15 9.69
CA LEU A 118 -3.59 9.71 9.52
C LEU A 118 -5.07 9.36 9.26
N ASN A 119 -5.40 8.90 8.05
CA ASN A 119 -6.76 8.51 7.71
C ASN A 119 -6.94 6.99 7.64
N ILE A 120 -5.92 6.27 7.17
CA ILE A 120 -5.97 4.82 6.96
C ILE A 120 -4.70 4.20 7.56
N LEU A 121 -4.87 3.13 8.34
CA LEU A 121 -3.79 2.32 8.87
C LEU A 121 -4.05 0.86 8.48
N MET A 122 -3.09 0.24 7.78
CA MET A 122 -3.15 -1.14 7.31
C MET A 122 -1.91 -1.95 7.67
#